data_AF-A0A6I5HYC7-F1
#
_entry.id   AF-A0A6I5HYC7-F1
#
_cell.length_a   1.000
_cell.length_b   1.000
_cell.length_c   1.000
_cell.angle_alpha   90.00
_cell.angle_beta   90.00
_cell.angle_gamma   90.00
#
_symmetry.space_group_name_H-M   'P 1'
#
loop_
_entity.id
_entity.type
_entity.pdbx_description
1 polymer ?
#
loop_
_entity_poly.entity_id
_entity_poly.type
_entity_poly.pdbx_seq_one_letter_code
_entity_poly.pdbx_strand_id
1 'polypeptide(L)'
;MSAFMDIANGLASGVLTLGVGGTWAAAKAKWGRAFSRGTPEEQAEALDLLDGHLERLRSMEEAEAMGAVDMSLDMAMASWPNDTEAALTRHLAEFLARYPEAIPEVQDLTRALSQQAEQTHSGSGHNIANVSGTVVFNYGGEAPES
;
A
#
# COMPACT_ATOMS: atom_id res chain seq x y z
N MET A 1 11.23 4.84 -18.51
CA MET A 1 11.21 4.75 -17.04
C MET A 1 10.08 5.58 -16.43
N SER A 2 10.01 6.90 -16.68
CA SER A 2 9.02 7.80 -16.05
C SER A 2 7.57 7.33 -16.16
N ALA A 3 7.09 6.96 -17.36
CA ALA A 3 5.70 6.53 -17.55
C ALA A 3 5.32 5.23 -16.81
N PHE A 4 6.26 4.29 -16.64
CA PHE A 4 6.01 3.07 -15.87
C PHE A 4 5.97 3.34 -14.37
N MET A 5 6.80 4.27 -13.88
CA MET A 5 6.79 4.70 -12.49
C MET A 5 5.45 5.35 -12.12
N ASP A 6 4.90 6.21 -12.97
CA ASP A 6 3.60 6.87 -12.70
C ASP A 6 2.46 5.85 -12.60
N ILE A 7 2.44 4.87 -13.52
CA ILE A 7 1.43 3.80 -13.54
C ILE A 7 1.59 2.89 -12.31
N ALA A 8 2.83 2.49 -12.00
CA ALA A 8 3.14 1.63 -10.87
C ALA A 8 2.82 2.31 -9.53
N ASN A 9 3.10 3.62 -9.42
CA ASN A 9 2.83 4.41 -8.23
C ASN A 9 1.34 4.43 -7.91
N GLY A 10 0.49 4.62 -8.92
CA GLY A 10 -0.96 4.59 -8.73
C GLY A 10 -1.46 3.29 -8.10
N LEU A 11 -0.94 2.13 -8.55
CA LEU A 11 -1.32 0.84 -7.98
C LEU A 11 -0.73 0.65 -6.58
N ALA A 12 0.56 0.94 -6.38
CA ALA A 12 1.22 0.79 -5.08
C ALA A 12 0.53 1.61 -3.99
N SER A 13 0.22 2.88 -4.28
CA SER A 13 -0.50 3.78 -3.38
C SER A 13 -1.90 3.26 -3.02
N GLY A 14 -2.64 2.76 -4.02
CA GLY A 14 -3.97 2.20 -3.81
C GLY A 14 -3.97 0.91 -2.99
N VAL A 15 -2.96 0.04 -3.20
CA VAL A 15 -2.76 -1.19 -2.41
C VAL A 15 -2.50 -0.85 -0.94
N LEU A 16 -1.63 0.14 -0.66
CA LEU A 16 -1.33 0.56 0.71
C LEU A 16 -2.54 1.17 1.41
N THR A 17 -3.25 2.06 0.73
CA THR A 17 -4.48 2.67 1.26
C THR A 17 -5.53 1.61 1.62
N LEU A 18 -5.75 0.66 0.70
CA LEU A 18 -6.70 -0.43 0.91
C LEU A 18 -6.29 -1.33 2.09
N GLY A 19 -5.00 -1.60 2.20
CA GLY A 19 -4.41 -2.40 3.26
C GLY A 19 -4.58 -1.77 4.64
N VAL A 20 -4.15 -0.51 4.80
CA VAL A 20 -4.28 0.26 6.04
C VAL A 20 -5.74 0.41 6.46
N GLY A 21 -6.68 0.47 5.50
CA GLY A 21 -8.12 0.41 5.76
C GLY A 21 -8.65 -0.93 6.29
N GLY A 22 -7.78 -1.88 6.64
CA GLY A 22 -8.13 -3.17 7.25
C GLY A 22 -8.42 -4.28 6.24
N THR A 23 -8.14 -4.08 4.95
CA THR A 23 -8.47 -5.06 3.90
C THR A 23 -7.24 -5.62 3.18
N TRP A 24 -6.20 -5.96 3.95
CA TRP A 24 -4.94 -6.50 3.43
C TRP A 24 -5.08 -7.73 2.52
N ALA A 25 -6.04 -8.62 2.77
CA ALA A 25 -6.29 -9.75 1.87
C ALA A 25 -6.71 -9.29 0.46
N ALA A 26 -7.54 -8.25 0.37
CA ALA A 26 -7.95 -7.67 -0.90
C ALA A 26 -6.82 -6.87 -1.57
N ALA A 27 -5.99 -6.20 -0.76
CA ALA A 27 -4.79 -5.49 -1.24
C ALA A 27 -3.78 -6.47 -1.85
N LYS A 28 -3.46 -7.57 -1.16
CA LYS A 28 -2.59 -8.66 -1.65
C LYS A 28 -3.12 -9.28 -2.94
N ALA A 29 -4.42 -9.55 -3.03
CA ALA A 29 -5.01 -10.13 -4.23
C ALA A 29 -4.88 -9.21 -5.46
N LYS A 30 -5.07 -7.89 -5.28
CA LYS A 30 -4.89 -6.90 -6.36
C LYS A 30 -3.42 -6.75 -6.74
N TRP A 31 -2.53 -6.73 -5.75
CA TRP A 31 -1.10 -6.69 -5.97
C TRP A 31 -0.62 -7.91 -6.77
N GLY A 32 -0.91 -9.13 -6.32
CA GLY A 32 -0.54 -10.35 -7.03
C GLY A 32 -1.10 -10.42 -8.45
N ARG A 33 -2.33 -9.94 -8.66
CA ARG A 33 -2.94 -9.89 -10.01
C ARG A 33 -2.17 -9.01 -11.00
N ALA A 34 -1.51 -7.95 -10.53
CA ALA A 34 -0.69 -7.09 -11.39
C ALA A 34 0.49 -7.85 -12.04
N PHE A 35 0.91 -8.96 -11.43
CA PHE A 35 2.02 -9.80 -11.90
C PHE A 35 1.53 -11.06 -12.63
N SER A 36 0.24 -11.18 -12.96
CA SER A 36 -0.36 -12.39 -13.57
C SER A 36 0.30 -12.83 -14.89
N ARG A 37 0.99 -11.90 -15.57
CA ARG A 37 1.74 -12.13 -16.82
C ARG A 37 3.18 -12.59 -16.61
N GLY A 38 3.68 -12.45 -15.38
CA GLY A 38 5.01 -12.91 -14.99
C GLY A 38 5.07 -14.41 -14.78
N THR A 39 6.29 -14.90 -14.59
CA THR A 39 6.59 -16.25 -14.12
C THR A 39 6.02 -16.49 -12.72
N PRO A 40 5.78 -17.76 -12.32
CA PRO A 40 5.39 -18.08 -10.95
C PRO A 40 6.35 -17.52 -9.89
N GLU A 41 7.64 -17.51 -10.20
CA GLU A 41 8.69 -16.96 -9.33
C GLU A 41 8.51 -15.44 -9.15
N GLU A 42 8.31 -14.69 -10.22
CA GLU A 42 8.07 -13.23 -10.13
C GLU A 42 6.77 -12.90 -9.39
N GLN A 43 5.74 -13.73 -9.55
CA GLN A 43 4.49 -13.57 -8.81
C GLN A 43 4.68 -13.83 -7.31
N ALA A 44 5.47 -14.84 -6.95
CA ALA A 44 5.82 -15.14 -5.57
C ALA A 44 6.67 -14.01 -4.97
N GLU A 45 7.71 -13.56 -5.66
CA GLU A 45 8.58 -12.44 -5.24
C GLU A 45 7.76 -11.17 -4.97
N ALA A 46 6.79 -10.85 -5.83
CA ALA A 46 5.93 -9.69 -5.63
C ALA A 46 5.10 -9.81 -4.34
N LEU A 47 4.52 -10.98 -4.07
CA LEU A 47 3.74 -11.21 -2.85
C LEU A 47 4.63 -11.22 -1.60
N ASP A 48 5.79 -11.86 -1.66
CA ASP A 48 6.76 -11.93 -0.56
C ASP A 48 7.28 -10.53 -0.20
N LEU A 49 7.51 -9.66 -1.19
CA LEU A 49 7.89 -8.28 -0.96
C LEU A 49 6.82 -7.54 -0.12
N LEU A 50 5.55 -7.64 -0.53
CA LEU A 50 4.45 -7.02 0.21
C LEU A 50 4.34 -7.61 1.62
N ASP A 51 4.45 -8.93 1.76
CA ASP A 51 4.34 -9.63 3.03
C ASP A 51 5.46 -9.24 4.01
N GLY A 52 6.69 -9.08 3.54
CA GLY A 52 7.81 -8.60 4.35
C GLY A 52 7.60 -7.18 4.88
N HIS A 53 7.02 -6.28 4.06
CA HIS A 53 6.65 -4.94 4.53
C HIS A 53 5.54 -4.96 5.58
N LEU A 54 4.58 -5.89 5.47
CA LEU A 54 3.49 -6.06 6.44
C LEU A 54 3.96 -6.67 7.76
N GLU A 55 4.87 -7.63 7.70
CA GLU A 55 5.48 -8.20 8.90
C GLU A 55 6.29 -7.15 9.66
N ARG A 56 6.99 -6.27 8.93
CA ARG A 56 7.68 -5.11 9.53
C ARG A 56 6.70 -4.15 10.19
N LEU A 57 5.57 -3.81 9.55
CA LEU A 57 4.54 -2.96 10.15
C LEU A 57 4.02 -3.57 11.45
N ARG A 58 3.63 -4.85 11.41
CA ARG A 58 3.14 -5.57 12.59
C ARG A 58 4.16 -5.58 13.73
N SER A 59 5.43 -5.79 13.42
CA SER A 59 6.50 -5.79 14.42
C SER A 59 6.67 -4.41 15.07
N MET A 60 6.50 -3.32 14.31
CA MET A 60 6.53 -1.96 14.86
C MET A 60 5.31 -1.68 15.74
N GLU A 61 4.11 -2.09 15.30
CA GLU A 61 2.87 -1.98 16.09
C GLU A 61 2.93 -2.79 17.39
N GLU A 62 3.53 -3.99 17.36
CA GLU A 62 3.76 -4.81 18.55
C GLU A 62 4.75 -4.15 19.52
N ALA A 63 5.83 -3.57 19.01
CA ALA A 63 6.80 -2.82 19.83
C ALA A 63 6.16 -1.59 20.49
N GLU A 64 5.32 -0.86 19.76
CA GLU A 64 4.55 0.28 20.28
C GLU A 64 3.59 -0.18 21.39
N ALA A 65 2.83 -1.24 21.15
CA ALA A 65 1.88 -1.79 22.12
C ALA A 65 2.54 -2.29 23.43
N MET A 66 3.78 -2.76 23.35
CA MET A 66 4.58 -3.16 24.51
C MET A 66 5.21 -1.97 25.26
N GLY A 67 5.00 -0.73 24.81
CA GLY A 67 5.56 0.46 25.41
C GLY A 67 7.06 0.63 25.16
N ALA A 68 7.62 -0.08 24.16
CA ALA A 68 9.01 0.06 23.72
C ALA A 68 9.17 1.25 22.75
N VAL A 69 8.36 2.29 22.91
CA VAL A 69 8.35 3.48 22.05
C VAL A 69 9.58 4.33 22.35
N ASP A 70 10.40 4.52 21.33
CA ASP A 70 11.46 5.51 21.30
C ASP A 70 11.40 6.32 20.00
N MET A 71 12.20 7.37 19.92
CA MET A 71 12.24 8.25 18.74
C MET A 71 12.59 7.50 17.45
N SER A 72 13.29 6.36 17.52
CA SER A 72 13.62 5.57 16.34
C SER A 72 12.43 4.78 15.80
N LEU A 73 11.59 4.26 16.70
CA LEU A 73 10.34 3.59 16.34
C LEU A 73 9.35 4.58 15.72
N ASP A 74 9.17 5.76 16.32
CA ASP A 74 8.30 6.80 15.78
C ASP A 74 8.72 7.23 14.37
N MET A 75 10.02 7.42 14.15
CA MET A 75 10.55 7.74 12.83
C MET A 75 10.34 6.59 11.83
N ALA A 76 10.52 5.35 12.26
CA ALA A 76 10.33 4.18 11.41
C ALA A 76 8.86 3.99 11.01
N MET A 77 7.93 4.19 11.94
CA MET A 77 6.49 4.13 11.65
C MET A 77 6.06 5.28 10.73
N ALA A 78 6.59 6.49 10.95
CA ALA A 78 6.29 7.65 10.10
C ALA A 78 6.85 7.50 8.68
N SER A 79 8.01 6.86 8.50
CA SER A 79 8.62 6.68 7.17
C SER A 79 8.10 5.45 6.41
N TRP A 80 7.62 4.43 7.12
CA TRP A 80 7.20 3.15 6.55
C TRP A 80 6.28 3.24 5.32
N PRO A 81 5.25 4.11 5.28
CA PRO A 81 4.34 4.18 4.14
C PRO A 81 5.07 4.62 2.87
N ASN A 82 5.90 5.67 2.97
CA ASN A 82 6.64 6.22 1.84
C ASN A 82 7.74 5.25 1.38
N ASP A 83 8.44 4.62 2.34
CA ASP A 83 9.48 3.64 2.02
C ASP A 83 8.89 2.41 1.32
N THR A 84 7.73 1.95 1.79
CA THR A 84 7.01 0.81 1.21
C THR A 84 6.44 1.16 -0.16
N GLU A 85 5.79 2.31 -0.31
CA GLU A 85 5.25 2.77 -1.59
C GLU A 85 6.36 2.88 -2.65
N ALA A 86 7.51 3.45 -2.29
CA ALA A 86 8.65 3.57 -3.18
C ALA A 86 9.21 2.21 -3.61
N ALA A 87 9.31 1.24 -2.68
CA ALA A 87 9.77 -0.11 -2.96
C ALA A 87 8.82 -0.85 -3.91
N LEU A 88 7.53 -0.84 -3.61
CA LEU A 88 6.49 -1.47 -4.45
C LEU A 88 6.44 -0.82 -5.83
N THR A 89 6.44 0.51 -5.90
CA THR A 89 6.42 1.26 -7.17
C THR A 89 7.59 0.87 -8.06
N ARG A 90 8.80 0.81 -7.50
CA ARG A 90 9.99 0.41 -8.25
C ARG A 90 9.87 -1.01 -8.78
N HIS A 91 9.49 -1.95 -7.93
CA HIS A 91 9.36 -3.36 -8.31
C HIS A 91 8.35 -3.56 -9.44
N LEU A 92 7.17 -2.92 -9.35
CA LEU A 92 6.16 -2.99 -10.40
C LEU A 92 6.60 -2.26 -11.67
N ALA A 93 7.30 -1.12 -11.58
CA ALA A 93 7.81 -0.43 -12.76
C ALA A 93 8.85 -1.27 -13.52
N GLU A 94 9.72 -1.99 -12.81
CA GLU A 94 10.68 -2.94 -13.38
C GLU A 94 9.99 -4.14 -14.04
N PHE A 95 8.90 -4.63 -13.44
CA PHE A 95 8.05 -5.64 -14.05
C PHE A 95 7.38 -5.13 -15.34
N LEU A 96 6.75 -3.96 -15.31
CA LEU A 96 6.08 -3.37 -16.47
C LEU A 96 7.04 -3.02 -17.61
N ALA A 97 8.31 -2.73 -17.31
CA ALA A 97 9.34 -2.54 -18.32
C ALA A 97 9.65 -3.83 -19.08
N ARG A 98 9.52 -5.00 -18.43
CA ARG A 98 9.72 -6.33 -19.03
C ARG A 98 8.45 -6.89 -19.68
N TYR A 99 7.28 -6.55 -19.13
CA TYR A 99 5.95 -6.98 -19.59
C TYR A 99 5.03 -5.79 -19.88
N PRO A 100 5.29 -4.96 -20.91
CA PRO A 100 4.46 -3.79 -21.20
C PRO A 100 3.00 -4.13 -21.50
N GLU A 101 2.70 -5.35 -21.93
CA GLU A 101 1.35 -5.86 -22.15
C GLU A 101 0.50 -5.99 -20.87
N ALA A 102 1.13 -5.97 -19.69
CA ALA A 102 0.44 -5.95 -18.40
C ALA A 102 -0.09 -4.54 -18.03
N ILE A 103 0.36 -3.49 -18.72
CA ILE A 103 0.00 -2.10 -18.41
C ILE A 103 -1.52 -1.86 -18.38
N PRO A 104 -2.33 -2.31 -19.36
CA PRO A 104 -3.77 -2.09 -19.33
C PRO A 104 -4.42 -2.71 -18.09
N GLU A 105 -4.00 -3.91 -17.70
CA GLU A 105 -4.51 -4.58 -16.50
C GLU A 105 -4.14 -3.81 -15.23
N VAL A 106 -2.90 -3.34 -15.12
CA VAL A 106 -2.48 -2.50 -13.98
C VAL A 106 -3.28 -1.20 -13.91
N GLN A 107 -3.51 -0.53 -15.04
CA GLN A 107 -4.32 0.69 -15.09
C GLN A 107 -5.78 0.44 -14.68
N ASP A 108 -6.36 -0.69 -15.09
CA ASP A 108 -7.71 -1.08 -14.69
C ASP A 108 -7.80 -1.39 -13.19
N LEU A 109 -6.78 -2.07 -12.62
CA LEU A 109 -6.67 -2.31 -11.18
C LEU A 109 -6.55 -1.01 -10.40
N THR A 110 -5.71 -0.07 -10.86
CA THR A 110 -5.58 1.27 -10.26
C THR A 110 -6.91 2.01 -10.28
N ARG A 111 -7.62 2.01 -11.42
CA ARG A 111 -8.94 2.67 -11.52
C ARG A 111 -9.96 2.04 -10.58
N ALA A 112 -10.01 0.72 -10.48
CA ALA A 112 -10.91 0.01 -9.57
C ALA A 112 -10.62 0.36 -8.10
N LEU A 113 -9.34 0.53 -7.73
CA LEU A 113 -8.94 0.98 -6.40
C LEU A 113 -9.38 2.42 -6.11
N SER A 114 -9.20 3.34 -7.07
CA SER A 114 -9.67 4.72 -6.92
C SER A 114 -11.18 4.79 -6.73
N GLN A 115 -11.95 4.02 -7.50
CA GLN A 115 -13.41 3.94 -7.36
C GLN A 115 -13.83 3.36 -6.00
N GLN A 116 -13.13 2.33 -5.53
CA GLN A 116 -13.38 1.74 -4.22
C GLN A 116 -13.11 2.75 -3.09
N ALA A 117 -12.06 3.57 -3.23
CA ALA A 117 -11.82 4.68 -2.32
C ALA A 117 -12.99 5.67 -2.35
N GLU A 118 -13.37 6.20 -3.51
CA GLU A 118 -14.47 7.19 -3.65
C GLU A 118 -15.82 6.72 -3.06
N GLN A 119 -16.17 5.44 -3.21
CA GLN A 119 -17.39 4.86 -2.65
C GLN A 119 -17.36 4.80 -1.11
N THR A 120 -16.18 4.55 -0.54
CA THR A 120 -15.97 4.56 0.91
C THR A 120 -16.12 5.98 1.50
N HIS A 121 -15.73 7.02 0.74
CA HIS A 121 -15.89 8.42 1.14
C HIS A 121 -17.33 8.93 1.00
N SER A 122 -18.11 8.41 0.06
CA SER A 122 -19.50 8.86 -0.16
C SER A 122 -20.51 8.22 0.80
N GLY A 123 -20.19 7.05 1.37
CA GLY A 123 -21.08 6.29 2.26
C GLY A 123 -20.83 6.50 3.76
N SER A 124 -19.68 7.05 4.13
CA SER A 124 -19.30 7.28 5.53
C SER A 124 -18.92 8.74 5.70
N GLY A 125 -19.58 9.46 6.62
CA GLY A 125 -19.18 10.83 7.00
C GLY A 125 -17.82 10.92 7.70
N HIS A 126 -16.95 9.92 7.52
CA HIS A 126 -15.57 9.89 7.98
C HIS A 126 -14.65 10.21 6.80
N ASN A 127 -14.07 11.41 6.85
CA ASN A 127 -13.09 11.90 5.89
C ASN A 127 -11.87 10.97 5.88
N ILE A 128 -11.74 10.12 4.86
CA ILE A 128 -10.42 9.66 4.43
C ILE A 128 -9.85 10.86 3.66
N ALA A 129 -8.85 11.54 4.21
CA ALA A 129 -8.25 12.68 3.56
C ALA A 129 -7.43 12.18 2.36
N ASN A 130 -7.89 12.53 1.16
CA ASN A 130 -7.17 12.67 -0.10
C ASN A 130 -5.83 11.89 -0.23
N VAL A 131 -5.93 10.71 -0.83
CA VAL A 131 -4.81 9.83 -1.20
C VAL A 131 -4.13 10.37 -2.45
N SER A 132 -3.34 11.42 -2.28
CA SER A 132 -2.32 11.83 -3.24
C SER A 132 -1.20 12.51 -2.47
N GLY A 133 -0.30 11.69 -1.93
CA GLY A 133 1.01 12.14 -1.42
C GLY A 133 1.32 11.84 0.04
N THR A 134 0.35 11.51 0.89
CA THR A 134 0.63 11.16 2.29
C THR A 134 -0.47 10.27 2.84
N VAL A 135 -0.16 9.02 3.20
CA VAL A 135 -1.02 8.25 4.12
C VAL A 135 -0.93 8.96 5.47
N VAL A 136 -1.95 9.76 5.82
CA VAL A 136 -2.05 10.37 7.14
C VAL A 136 -2.67 9.32 8.06
N PHE A 137 -1.85 8.74 8.94
CA PHE A 137 -2.35 7.96 10.05
C PHE A 137 -2.95 8.92 11.08
N ASN A 138 -4.27 8.99 11.15
CA ASN A 138 -4.93 9.60 12.31
C ASN A 138 -4.87 8.61 13.48
N TYR A 139 -3.74 8.56 14.18
CA TYR A 139 -3.67 7.99 15.53
C TYR A 139 -4.16 9.05 16.51
N GLY A 140 -5.48 9.18 16.61
CA GLY A 140 -6.15 10.17 17.45
C GLY A 140 -7.48 9.63 17.95
N GLY A 141 -7.48 8.42 18.51
CA GLY A 141 -8.56 7.99 19.40
C GLY A 141 -8.40 8.74 20.71
N GLU A 142 -9.23 9.76 20.90
CA GLU A 142 -9.38 10.47 22.17
C GLU A 142 -9.49 9.45 23.32
N ALA A 143 -8.69 9.63 24.36
CA ALA A 143 -8.88 8.92 25.61
C ALA A 143 -10.31 9.21 26.11
N PRO A 144 -11.09 8.21 26.54
CA PRO A 144 -12.39 8.49 27.13
C PRO A 144 -12.15 9.26 28.44
N GLU A 145 -12.47 10.55 28.44
CA GLU A 145 -12.56 11.32 29.68
C GLU A 145 -13.71 10.75 30.53
N SER A 146 -13.40 10.58 31.81
CA SER A 146 -14.19 9.86 32.82
C SER A 146 -15.41 10.63 33.30
#